data_AF-A0A957FUN4-F1
#
_entry.id   AF-A0A957FUN4-F1
#
_cell.length_a   1.000
_cell.length_b   1.000
_cell.length_c   1.000
_cell.angle_alpha   90.00
_cell.angle_beta   90.00
_cell.angle_gamma   90.00
#
_symmetry.space_group_name_H-M   'P 1'
#
loop_
_entity.id
_entity.type
_entity.pdbx_description
1 polymer ?
#
loop_
_entity_poly.entity_id
_entity_poly.type
_entity_poly.pdbx_seq_one_letter_code
_entity_poly.pdbx_strand_id
1 'polypeptide(L)' 'ADERAAPIDASLTILRGLHARWVTIFRNVADDEWQKTGIHSESGPMSVVDLLAGYAEHCDEHLAQIDRIKAAPDFV' A
#
# COMPACT_ATOMS: atom_id res chain seq x y z
N ALA A 1 -20.77 9.78 -4.29
CA ALA A 1 -20.12 10.69 -5.26
C ALA A 1 -19.34 9.83 -6.25
N ASP A 2 -19.20 10.24 -7.50
CA ASP A 2 -18.44 9.49 -8.52
C ASP A 2 -16.93 9.72 -8.31
N GLU A 3 -16.18 8.69 -7.97
CA GLU A 3 -14.72 8.78 -7.79
C GLU A 3 -13.99 9.11 -9.10
N ARG A 4 -14.56 8.79 -10.27
CA ARG A 4 -13.93 9.07 -11.57
C ARG A 4 -13.82 10.55 -11.87
N ALA A 5 -14.68 11.37 -11.26
CA ALA A 5 -14.70 12.82 -11.44
C ALA A 5 -13.87 13.56 -10.37
N ALA A 6 -13.37 12.85 -9.34
CA ALA A 6 -12.58 13.46 -8.28
C ALA A 6 -11.14 13.73 -8.77
N PRO A 7 -10.54 14.89 -8.43
CA PRO A 7 -9.13 15.14 -8.73
C PRO A 7 -8.23 14.11 -8.05
N ILE A 8 -7.40 13.42 -8.83
CA ILE A 8 -6.47 12.39 -8.35
C ILE A 8 -5.46 12.94 -7.32
N ASP A 9 -5.18 14.25 -7.37
CA ASP A 9 -4.23 14.94 -6.47
C ASP A 9 -4.58 14.79 -4.98
N ALA A 10 -5.87 14.71 -4.65
CA ALA A 10 -6.30 14.51 -3.27
C ALA A 10 -5.82 13.14 -2.75
N SER A 11 -6.06 12.07 -3.53
CA SER A 11 -5.62 10.72 -3.19
C SER A 11 -4.09 10.60 -3.14
N LEU A 12 -3.39 11.18 -4.11
CA LEU A 12 -1.92 11.18 -4.11
C LEU A 12 -1.34 11.93 -2.90
N THR A 13 -1.99 13.01 -2.47
CA THR A 13 -1.57 13.76 -1.27
C THR A 13 -1.76 12.94 0.01
N ILE A 14 -2.87 12.21 0.12
CA ILE A 14 -3.12 11.29 1.23
C ILE A 14 -2.05 10.20 1.26
N LEU A 15 -1.76 9.55 0.13
CA LEU A 15 -0.75 8.48 0.06
C LEU A 15 0.64 8.96 0.46
N ARG A 16 1.06 10.16 0.01
CA ARG A 16 2.35 10.75 0.42
C ARG A 16 2.43 10.95 1.93
N GLY A 17 1.39 11.50 2.54
CA GLY A 17 1.34 11.70 4.00
C GLY A 17 1.30 10.38 4.77
N LEU A 18 0.54 9.40 4.28
CA LEU A 18 0.44 8.07 4.86
C LEU A 18 1.80 7.37 4.87
N HIS A 19 2.48 7.31 3.73
CA HIS A 19 3.80 6.69 3.61
C HIS A 19 4.85 7.38 4.48
N ALA A 20 4.86 8.71 4.54
CA ALA A 20 5.79 9.43 5.42
C ALA A 20 5.61 9.04 6.90
N ARG A 21 4.36 8.93 7.35
CA ARG A 21 4.04 8.48 8.72
C ARG A 21 4.43 7.02 8.95
N TRP A 22 4.10 6.14 8.00
CA TRP A 22 4.40 4.71 8.10
C TRP A 22 5.89 4.42 8.11
N VAL A 23 6.69 5.05 7.23
CA VAL A 23 8.15 4.91 7.24
C VAL A 23 8.72 5.33 8.59
N THR A 24 8.20 6.41 9.18
CA THR A 24 8.62 6.84 10.53
C THR A 24 8.30 5.78 11.58
N ILE A 25 7.11 5.17 11.54
CA ILE A 25 6.73 4.09 12.47
C ILE A 25 7.66 2.88 12.27
N PHE A 26 7.79 2.39 11.03
CA PHE A 26 8.52 1.17 10.72
C PHE A 26 10.03 1.28 10.98
N ARG A 27 10.63 2.47 10.85
CA ARG A 27 12.02 2.71 11.23
C ARG A 27 12.29 2.62 12.74
N ASN A 28 11.24 2.71 13.56
CA ASN A 28 11.33 2.61 15.01
C ASN A 28 10.91 1.24 15.56
N VAL A 29 10.56 0.27 14.68
CA VAL A 29 10.28 -1.10 15.10
C VAL A 29 11.61 -1.78 15.41
N ALA A 30 11.76 -2.31 16.63
CA ALA A 30 12.97 -3.04 16.98
C ALA A 30 13.03 -4.41 16.27
N ASP A 31 14.24 -4.94 16.08
CA ASP A 31 14.48 -6.16 15.29
C ASP A 31 13.67 -7.36 15.79
N ASP A 32 13.48 -7.50 17.10
CA ASP A 32 12.71 -8.56 17.75
C ASP A 32 11.19 -8.34 17.67
N GLU A 33 10.74 -7.13 17.34
CA GLU A 33 9.32 -6.78 17.27
C GLU A 33 8.68 -7.06 15.91
N TRP A 34 9.47 -7.23 14.85
CA TRP A 34 8.96 -7.52 13.51
C TRP A 34 8.12 -8.78 13.42
N GLN A 35 8.40 -9.77 14.28
CA GLN A 35 7.70 -11.05 14.35
C GLN A 35 6.48 -11.02 15.28
N LYS A 36 6.15 -9.88 15.91
CA LYS A 36 4.91 -9.76 16.70
C LYS A 36 3.71 -9.93 15.79
N THR A 37 2.77 -10.78 16.20
CA THR A 37 1.59 -11.15 15.40
C THR A 37 0.30 -10.56 15.93
N GLY A 38 -0.56 -10.11 15.02
CA GLY A 38 -2.00 -9.92 15.25
C GLY A 38 -2.82 -11.01 14.54
N ILE A 39 -4.15 -10.99 14.71
CA ILE A 39 -5.07 -11.90 14.02
C ILE A 39 -5.89 -11.11 13.00
N HIS A 40 -5.71 -11.39 11.72
CA HIS A 40 -6.62 -10.98 10.65
C HIS A 40 -7.83 -11.91 10.65
N SER A 41 -9.05 -11.36 10.55
CA SER A 41 -10.29 -12.15 10.64
C SER A 41 -10.42 -13.21 9.56
N GLU A 42 -9.80 -13.00 8.40
CA GLU A 42 -9.88 -13.90 7.25
C GLU A 42 -8.56 -14.65 6.99
N SER A 43 -7.42 -13.98 7.19
CA SER A 43 -6.09 -14.50 6.83
C SER A 43 -5.40 -15.19 8.01
N GLY A 44 -5.99 -15.12 9.21
CA GLY A 44 -5.40 -15.70 10.41
C GLY A 44 -4.23 -14.86 10.96
N PRO A 45 -3.26 -15.49 11.63
CA PRO A 45 -2.12 -14.79 12.20
C PRO A 45 -1.30 -14.07 11.13
N MET A 46 -0.99 -12.79 11.36
CA MET A 46 -0.09 -11.99 10.52
C MET A 46 0.88 -11.22 11.40
N SER A 47 2.16 -11.28 11.07
CA SER A 47 3.21 -10.49 11.73
C SER A 47 3.29 -9.06 11.18
N VAL A 48 4.01 -8.18 11.89
CA VAL A 48 4.29 -6.83 11.39
C VAL A 48 5.03 -6.87 10.06
N VAL A 49 5.96 -7.81 9.87
CA VAL A 49 6.66 -7.96 8.58
C VAL A 49 5.73 -8.46 7.48
N ASP A 50 4.80 -9.37 7.76
CA ASP A 50 3.82 -9.85 6.77
C ASP A 50 2.94 -8.70 6.29
N LEU A 51 2.49 -7.83 7.21
CA LEU A 51 1.67 -6.66 6.88
C LEU A 51 2.43 -5.67 5.99
N LEU A 52 3.70 -5.39 6.30
CA LEU A 52 4.51 -4.47 5.49
C LEU A 52 4.83 -5.05 4.11
N ALA A 53 5.22 -6.33 4.05
CA ALA A 53 5.52 -7.01 2.79
C ALA A 53 4.29 -7.09 1.89
N GLY A 54 3.14 -7.47 2.43
CA GLY A 54 1.89 -7.53 1.67
C GLY A 54 1.46 -6.16 1.15
N TYR A 55 1.67 -5.09 1.91
CA TYR A 55 1.39 -3.73 1.42
C TYR A 55 2.34 -3.30 0.29
N ALA A 56 3.63 -3.66 0.38
CA ALA A 56 4.60 -3.35 -0.67
C ALA A 56 4.26 -4.09 -1.97
N GLU A 57 3.97 -5.39 -1.90
CA GLU A 57 3.54 -6.20 -3.04
C GLU A 57 2.26 -5.66 -3.67
N HIS A 58 1.26 -5.33 -2.85
CA HIS A 58 0.02 -4.68 -3.30
C HIS A 58 0.27 -3.38 -4.08
N CYS A 59 1.23 -2.56 -3.64
CA CYS A 59 1.61 -1.35 -4.35
C CYS A 59 2.23 -1.67 -5.72
N ASP A 60 3.13 -2.66 -5.78
CA ASP A 60 3.76 -3.09 -7.02
C ASP A 60 2.75 -3.66 -8.02
N GLU A 61 1.76 -4.43 -7.54
CA GLU A 61 0.66 -4.95 -8.36
C GLU A 61 -0.16 -3.81 -9.00
N HIS A 62 -0.48 -2.77 -8.24
CA HIS A 62 -1.21 -1.61 -8.75
C HIS A 62 -0.39 -0.78 -9.73
N LEU A 63 0.91 -0.59 -9.47
CA LEU A 63 1.80 0.06 -10.43
C LEU A 63 1.87 -0.72 -11.74
N ALA A 64 2.00 -2.05 -11.67
CA ALA A 64 1.98 -2.91 -12.84
C ALA A 64 0.64 -2.84 -13.60
N GLN A 65 -0.50 -2.73 -12.89
CA GLN A 65 -1.80 -2.49 -13.53
C GLN A 65 -1.83 -1.16 -14.29
N ILE A 66 -1.34 -0.07 -13.68
CA ILE A 66 -1.27 1.25 -14.31
C ILE A 66 -0.39 1.19 -15.57
N ASP A 67 0.78 0.57 -15.50
CA ASP A 67 1.67 0.46 -16.65
C ASP A 67 1.08 -0.40 -17.78
N ARG A 68 0.39 -1.51 -17.45
CA ARG A 68 -0.36 -2.29 -18.44
C ARG A 68 -1.44 -1.47 -19.14
N ILE A 69 -2.17 -0.65 -18.40
CA ILE A 69 -3.23 0.21 -18.94
C ILE A 69 -2.62 1.28 -19.86
N LYS A 70 -1.53 1.92 -19.43
CA LYS A 70 -0.83 2.94 -20.25
C LYS A 70 -0.24 2.37 -21.54
N ALA A 71 0.14 1.09 -21.54
CA ALA A 71 0.66 0.40 -22.71
C ALA A 71 -0.45 -0.15 -23.64
N ALA A 72 -1.73 -0.05 -23.25
CA ALA A 72 -2.82 -0.57 -24.05
C ALA A 72 -3.02 0.26 -25.34
N PRO A 73 -3.31 -0.38 -26.49
CA PRO A 73 -3.44 0.31 -27.78
C PRO A 73 -4.52 1.41 -27.83
N ASP A 74 -5.56 1.27 -27.02
CA ASP A 74 -6.71 2.18 -26.96
C ASP A 74 -6.58 3.24 -25.85
N PHE A 75 -5.42 3.33 -25.20
CA PHE A 75 -5.13 4.36 -24.20
C PHE A 75 -4.83 5.69 -24.90
N VAL A 76 -5.86 6.51 -25.10
CA VAL A 76 -5.79 7.90 -25.62
C VAL A 76 -5.57 8.88 -24.47
#